data_AF-A0A950Y3J8-F1
#
_entry.id   AF-A0A950Y3J8-F1
#
_cell.length_a   1.000
_cell.length_b   1.000
_cell.length_c   1.000
_cell.angle_alpha   90.00
_cell.angle_beta   90.00
_cell.angle_gamma   90.00
#
_symmetry.space_group_name_H-M   'P 1'
#
loop_
_entity.id
_entity.type
_entity.pdbx_description
1 polymer ?
#
loop_
_entity_poly.entity_id
_entity_poly.type
_entity_poly.pdbx_seq_one_letter_code
_entity_poly.pdbx_strand_id
1 'polypeptide(L)'
;MIRLLLPPVAILLLYSCGRSAPANVAATVNGRAITYADLDKQYESQFGSLSERPGDDQVVIQRLEVLRTLIDNEIMLQRAEKMGLLAVDSDVEAKFTEMKAPYTQEEFQKQLTQRKVSAEELKAQLRR
;
A
#
# COMPACT_ATOMS: atom_id res chain seq x y z
N MET A 1 -31.88 48.67 38.92
CA MET A 1 -31.88 47.30 39.45
C MET A 1 -32.52 46.45 38.36
N ILE A 2 -31.92 45.47 37.68
CA ILE A 2 -30.78 44.57 37.93
C ILE A 2 -30.27 44.13 36.54
N ARG A 3 -28.95 44.00 36.40
CA ARG A 3 -28.27 43.47 35.20
C ARG A 3 -28.56 41.97 35.05
N LEU A 4 -28.82 41.50 33.83
CA LEU A 4 -28.46 40.14 33.43
C LEU A 4 -27.77 40.18 32.07
N LEU A 5 -26.44 40.13 32.13
CA LEU A 5 -25.55 39.86 31.00
C LEU A 5 -25.71 38.38 30.60
N LEU A 6 -26.07 38.10 29.36
CA LEU A 6 -25.97 36.76 28.78
C LEU A 6 -24.90 36.80 27.67
N PRO A 7 -23.76 36.09 27.82
CA PRO A 7 -22.68 36.11 26.84
C PRO A 7 -23.04 35.26 25.60
N PRO A 8 -22.34 35.49 24.46
CA PRO A 8 -22.73 34.96 23.17
C PRO A 8 -22.42 33.46 23.10
N VAL A 9 -23.44 32.64 22.88
CA VAL A 9 -23.26 31.21 22.57
C VAL A 9 -22.74 31.12 21.14
N ALA A 10 -21.42 31.06 21.00
CA ALA A 10 -20.74 30.74 19.76
C ALA A 10 -21.12 29.32 19.32
N ILE A 11 -22.05 29.25 18.38
CA ILE A 11 -22.38 28.03 17.65
C ILE A 11 -21.22 27.75 16.69
N LEU A 12 -20.19 27.04 17.17
CA LEU A 12 -19.29 26.28 16.29
C LEU A 12 -20.09 25.10 15.75
N LEU A 13 -20.77 25.29 14.61
CA LEU A 13 -21.30 24.17 13.83
C LEU A 13 -20.12 23.29 13.45
N LEU A 14 -20.15 22.09 14.02
CA LEU A 14 -19.33 20.95 13.69
C LEU A 14 -19.36 20.76 12.16
N TYR A 15 -18.30 21.19 11.47
CA TYR A 15 -17.95 20.67 10.16
C TYR A 15 -17.55 19.20 10.36
N SER A 16 -18.55 18.33 10.53
CA SER A 16 -18.38 16.89 10.38
C SER A 16 -18.09 16.66 8.90
N CYS A 17 -16.80 16.55 8.57
CA CYS A 17 -16.37 16.27 7.22
C CYS A 17 -16.71 14.79 6.96
N GLY A 18 -17.93 14.52 6.49
CA GLY A 18 -18.39 13.23 6.00
C GLY A 18 -17.67 12.87 4.69
N ARG A 19 -16.36 12.62 4.77
CA ARG A 19 -15.61 12.04 3.66
C ARG A 19 -16.00 10.56 3.60
N SER A 20 -16.99 10.24 2.76
CA SER A 20 -17.23 8.85 2.36
C SER A 20 -15.93 8.29 1.77
N ALA A 21 -15.58 7.07 2.14
CA ALA A 21 -14.42 6.40 1.55
C ALA A 21 -14.59 6.39 0.02
N PRO A 22 -13.55 6.75 -0.74
CA PRO A 22 -13.59 6.68 -2.19
C PRO A 22 -13.85 5.22 -2.62
N ALA A 23 -14.59 5.04 -3.71
CA ALA A 23 -14.78 3.72 -4.29
C ALA A 23 -13.40 3.07 -4.58
N ASN A 24 -13.26 1.79 -4.24
CA ASN A 24 -12.05 0.98 -4.43
C ASN A 24 -10.85 1.27 -3.51
N VAL A 25 -11.02 2.01 -2.41
CA VAL A 25 -9.95 2.23 -1.42
C VAL A 25 -10.14 1.34 -0.18
N ALA A 26 -9.11 0.55 0.13
CA ALA A 26 -9.08 -0.32 1.31
C ALA A 26 -8.59 0.43 2.56
N ALA A 27 -7.62 1.33 2.41
CA ALA A 27 -7.12 2.20 3.48
C ALA A 27 -6.52 3.50 2.92
N THR A 28 -6.39 4.54 3.75
CA THR A 28 -5.66 5.77 3.41
C THR A 28 -4.60 6.06 4.48
N VAL A 29 -3.35 6.23 4.06
CA VAL A 29 -2.19 6.49 4.91
C VAL A 29 -1.61 7.86 4.58
N ASN A 30 -1.81 8.83 5.48
CA ASN A 30 -1.37 10.22 5.31
C ASN A 30 -1.73 10.84 3.94
N GLY A 31 -2.90 10.48 3.41
CA GLY A 31 -3.41 10.99 2.13
C GLY A 31 -3.06 10.15 0.91
N ARG A 32 -2.29 9.06 1.03
CA ARG A 32 -2.08 8.08 -0.04
C ARG A 32 -2.99 6.87 0.14
N ALA A 33 -3.65 6.46 -0.95
CA ALA A 33 -4.61 5.37 -0.92
C ALA A 33 -3.94 4.01 -1.14
N ILE A 34 -4.35 3.01 -0.36
CA ILE A 34 -4.10 1.59 -0.60
C ILE A 34 -5.40 1.05 -1.19
N THR A 35 -5.35 0.54 -2.43
CA THR A 35 -6.55 0.08 -3.12
C THR A 35 -6.89 -1.38 -2.78
N TYR A 36 -8.14 -1.79 -3.05
CA TYR A 36 -8.49 -3.21 -2.95
C TYR A 36 -7.69 -4.08 -3.92
N ALA A 37 -7.30 -3.54 -5.09
CA ALA A 37 -6.45 -4.25 -6.04
C ALA A 37 -5.05 -4.54 -5.46
N ASP A 38 -4.46 -3.57 -4.73
CA ASP A 38 -3.17 -3.77 -4.05
C ASP A 38 -3.29 -4.85 -2.95
N LEU A 39 -4.38 -4.79 -2.18
CA LEU A 39 -4.68 -5.78 -1.15
C LEU A 39 -4.86 -7.18 -1.74
N ASP A 40 -5.67 -7.33 -2.78
CA ASP A 40 -5.91 -8.62 -3.44
C ASP A 40 -4.62 -9.17 -4.06
N LYS A 41 -3.83 -8.34 -4.74
CA LYS A 41 -2.52 -8.72 -5.29
C LYS A 41 -1.58 -9.22 -4.20
N GLN A 42 -1.48 -8.50 -3.09
CA GLN A 42 -0.61 -8.88 -1.97
C GLN A 42 -1.11 -10.16 -1.29
N TYR A 43 -2.43 -10.33 -1.16
CA TYR A 43 -3.03 -11.54 -0.63
C TYR A 43 -2.76 -12.76 -1.52
N GLU A 44 -2.98 -12.65 -2.84
CA GLU A 44 -2.68 -13.72 -3.80
C GLU A 44 -1.20 -14.09 -3.82
N SER A 45 -0.29 -13.12 -3.65
CA SER A 45 1.14 -13.39 -3.61
C SER A 45 1.57 -14.25 -2.41
N GLN A 46 0.88 -14.11 -1.27
CA GLN A 46 1.18 -14.83 -0.03
C GLN A 46 0.43 -16.16 0.09
N PHE A 47 -0.83 -16.19 -0.35
CA PHE A 47 -1.75 -17.30 -0.09
C PHE A 47 -2.22 -18.01 -1.37
N GLY A 48 -1.91 -17.49 -2.57
CA GLY A 48 -2.42 -18.00 -3.85
C GLY A 48 -1.89 -19.38 -4.25
N SER A 49 -0.84 -19.87 -3.59
CA SER A 49 -0.33 -21.24 -3.79
C SER A 49 -0.85 -22.26 -2.78
N LEU A 50 -1.74 -21.85 -1.85
CA LEU A 50 -2.31 -22.78 -0.87
C LEU A 50 -3.35 -23.69 -1.54
N SER A 51 -3.17 -25.00 -1.37
CA SER A 51 -4.03 -26.04 -1.95
C SER A 51 -5.43 -26.07 -1.33
N GLU A 52 -5.58 -25.62 -0.08
CA GLU A 52 -6.84 -25.56 0.64
C GLU A 52 -7.24 -24.11 0.90
N ARG A 53 -8.47 -23.77 0.49
CA ARG A 53 -9.05 -22.46 0.77
C ARG A 53 -9.50 -22.42 2.24
N PRO A 54 -9.03 -21.46 3.04
CA PRO A 54 -9.53 -21.27 4.40
C PRO A 54 -11.03 -20.97 4.40
N GLY A 55 -11.70 -21.20 5.53
CA GLY A 55 -13.08 -20.74 5.72
C GLY A 55 -13.20 -19.22 5.56
N ASP A 56 -14.40 -18.73 5.22
CA ASP A 56 -14.61 -17.32 4.84
C ASP A 56 -14.16 -16.32 5.93
N ASP A 57 -14.45 -16.60 7.21
CA ASP A 57 -13.99 -15.78 8.34
C ASP A 57 -12.46 -15.71 8.42
N GLN A 58 -11.78 -16.83 8.14
CA GLN A 58 -10.33 -16.90 8.15
C GLN A 58 -9.72 -16.11 6.99
N VAL A 59 -10.36 -16.12 5.81
CA VAL A 59 -9.96 -15.28 4.68
C VAL A 59 -10.06 -13.80 5.02
N VAL A 60 -11.12 -13.38 5.72
CA VAL A 60 -11.28 -12.00 6.17
C VAL A 60 -10.16 -11.59 7.13
N ILE A 61 -9.85 -12.43 8.12
CA ILE A 61 -8.75 -12.16 9.07
C ILE A 61 -7.41 -12.03 8.34
N GLN A 62 -7.09 -12.97 7.44
CA GLN A 62 -5.85 -12.92 6.65
C GLN A 62 -5.78 -11.65 5.79
N ARG A 63 -6.88 -11.25 5.14
CA ARG A 63 -6.93 -9.98 4.39
C ARG A 63 -6.66 -8.77 5.30
N LEU A 64 -7.17 -8.75 6.53
CA LEU A 64 -6.90 -7.66 7.47
C LEU A 64 -5.42 -7.62 7.89
N GLU A 65 -4.78 -8.78 8.09
CA GLU A 65 -3.35 -8.86 8.39
C GLU A 65 -2.48 -8.38 7.22
N VAL A 66 -2.85 -8.75 5.99
CA VAL A 66 -2.21 -8.23 4.79
C VAL A 66 -2.38 -6.72 4.67
N LEU A 67 -3.59 -6.21 4.90
CA LEU A 67 -3.87 -4.77 4.86
C LEU A 67 -3.04 -4.01 5.90
N ARG A 68 -2.92 -4.54 7.12
CA ARG A 68 -2.06 -3.98 8.16
C ARG A 68 -0.60 -3.89 7.70
N THR A 69 -0.08 -4.96 7.10
CA THR A 69 1.28 -4.99 6.56
C THR A 69 1.47 -3.94 5.46
N LEU A 70 0.48 -3.77 4.57
CA LEU A 70 0.52 -2.73 3.54
C LEU A 70 0.54 -1.32 4.14
N ILE A 71 -0.24 -1.08 5.20
CA ILE A 71 -0.23 0.20 5.92
C ILE A 71 1.13 0.46 6.57
N ASP A 72 1.69 -0.52 7.27
CA ASP A 72 2.99 -0.38 7.93
C ASP A 72 4.10 -0.10 6.91
N ASN A 73 4.11 -0.82 5.78
CA ASN A 73 5.04 -0.59 4.68
C ASN A 73 4.88 0.80 4.08
N GLU A 74 3.64 1.26 3.86
CA GLU A 74 3.38 2.59 3.34
C GLU A 74 3.92 3.66 4.28
N ILE A 75 3.69 3.55 5.60
CA ILE A 75 4.25 4.50 6.60
C ILE A 75 5.78 4.54 6.52
N MET A 76 6.43 3.38 6.43
CA MET A 76 7.90 3.30 6.32
C MET A 76 8.39 3.93 5.01
N LEU A 77 7.71 3.69 3.90
CA LEU A 77 8.04 4.25 2.59
C LEU A 77 7.97 5.79 2.61
N GLN A 78 6.90 6.38 3.16
CA GLN A 78 6.81 7.85 3.24
C GLN A 78 7.91 8.44 4.13
N ARG A 79 8.32 7.71 5.17
CA ARG A 79 9.43 8.13 6.01
C ARG A 79 10.76 8.04 5.28
N ALA A 80 11.00 6.98 4.50
CA ALA A 80 12.18 6.84 3.66
C ALA A 80 12.24 7.96 2.60
N GLU A 81 11.13 8.25 1.91
CA GLU A 81 10.97 9.38 1.00
C GLU A 81 11.37 10.70 1.66
N LYS A 82 10.79 10.98 2.84
CA LYS A 82 11.06 12.22 3.58
C LYS A 82 12.51 12.34 4.03
N MET A 83 13.18 11.22 4.30
CA MET A 83 14.59 11.17 4.69
C MET A 83 15.55 11.07 3.49
N GLY A 84 15.04 11.03 2.26
CA GLY A 84 15.87 10.88 1.05
C GLY A 84 16.59 9.54 0.97
N LEU A 85 15.99 8.47 1.53
CA LEU A 85 16.57 7.13 1.60
C LEU A 85 16.08 6.19 0.50
N LEU A 86 15.38 6.71 -0.52
CA LEU A 86 15.02 5.90 -1.68
C LEU A 86 16.25 5.59 -2.52
N ALA A 87 16.29 4.40 -3.11
CA ALA A 87 17.36 4.03 -4.03
C ALA A 87 17.35 4.97 -5.25
N VAL A 88 18.53 5.45 -5.63
CA VAL A 88 18.68 6.23 -6.86
C VAL A 88 18.61 5.32 -8.08
N ASP A 89 18.33 5.91 -9.25
CA ASP A 89 18.12 5.14 -10.49
C ASP A 89 19.32 4.25 -10.86
N SER A 90 20.55 4.69 -10.56
CA SER A 90 21.76 3.88 -10.77
C SER A 90 21.77 2.61 -9.94
N ASP A 91 21.33 2.69 -8.68
CA ASP A 91 21.35 1.56 -7.75
C ASP A 91 20.24 0.55 -8.11
N VAL A 92 19.08 1.06 -8.53
CA VAL A 92 17.97 0.23 -9.04
C VAL A 92 18.39 -0.52 -10.29
N GLU A 93 19.03 0.15 -11.25
CA GLU A 93 19.48 -0.50 -12.49
C GLU A 93 20.61 -1.49 -12.24
N ALA A 94 21.54 -1.16 -11.35
CA ALA A 94 22.61 -2.07 -10.93
C ALA A 94 22.01 -3.34 -10.31
N LYS A 95 21.05 -3.19 -9.37
CA LYS A 95 20.42 -4.34 -8.73
C LYS A 95 19.56 -5.15 -9.69
N PHE A 96 18.83 -4.49 -10.58
CA PHE A 96 18.06 -5.16 -11.63
C PHE A 96 18.96 -5.98 -12.56
N THR A 97 20.12 -5.41 -12.95
CA THR A 97 21.12 -6.10 -13.76
C THR A 97 21.74 -7.29 -13.01
N GLU A 98 22.06 -7.12 -11.73
CA GLU A 98 22.56 -8.20 -10.87
C GLU A 98 21.55 -9.36 -10.79
N MET A 99 20.25 -9.06 -10.61
CA MET A 99 19.19 -10.06 -10.59
C MET A 99 18.99 -10.77 -11.94
N LYS A 100 19.27 -10.07 -13.04
CA LYS A 100 19.16 -10.61 -14.40
C LYS A 100 20.39 -11.43 -14.80
N ALA A 101 21.58 -11.12 -14.26
CA ALA A 101 22.85 -11.76 -14.62
C ALA A 101 22.87 -13.30 -14.66
N PRO A 102 22.20 -14.04 -13.75
CA PRO A 102 22.20 -15.50 -13.80
C PRO A 102 21.24 -16.09 -14.86
N TYR A 103 20.46 -15.26 -15.57
CA TYR A 103 19.44 -15.68 -16.52
C TYR A 103 19.70 -15.14 -17.93
N THR A 104 19.33 -15.90 -18.94
CA THR A 104 19.14 -15.33 -20.28
C THR A 104 17.94 -14.37 -20.31
N GLN A 105 17.85 -13.51 -21.32
CA GLN A 105 16.72 -12.59 -21.48
C GLN A 105 15.37 -13.32 -21.50
N GLU A 106 15.31 -14.46 -22.18
CA GLU A 106 14.09 -15.26 -22.30
C GLU A 106 13.70 -15.92 -20.97
N GLU A 107 14.66 -16.50 -20.25
CA GLU A 107 14.43 -17.09 -18.93
C GLU A 107 13.97 -16.04 -17.91
N PHE A 108 14.61 -14.87 -17.90
CA PHE A 108 14.22 -13.77 -17.03
C PHE A 108 12.80 -13.29 -17.36
N GLN A 109 12.48 -13.13 -18.65
CA GLN A 109 11.13 -12.76 -19.07
C GLN A 109 10.10 -13.82 -18.68
N LYS A 110 10.44 -15.11 -18.78
CA LYS A 110 9.59 -16.21 -18.34
C LYS A 110 9.34 -16.17 -16.83
N GLN A 111 10.35 -15.86 -16.02
CA GLN A 111 10.21 -15.68 -14.57
C GLN A 111 9.26 -14.52 -14.23
N LEU A 112 9.42 -13.38 -14.90
CA LEU A 112 8.53 -12.23 -14.75
C LEU A 112 7.08 -12.58 -15.07
N THR A 113 6.85 -13.28 -16.19
CA THR A 113 5.52 -13.75 -16.60
C THR A 113 4.93 -14.75 -15.61
N GLN A 114 5.71 -15.70 -15.10
CA GLN A 114 5.27 -16.67 -14.09
C GLN A 114 4.84 -15.97 -12.80
N ARG A 115 5.56 -14.92 -12.40
CA ARG A 115 5.24 -14.10 -11.23
C ARG A 115 4.16 -13.05 -11.49
N LYS A 116 3.69 -12.91 -12.74
CA LYS A 116 2.74 -11.88 -13.17
C LYS A 116 3.19 -10.45 -12.84
N VAL A 117 4.49 -10.17 -12.97
CA VAL A 117 5.12 -8.87 -12.69
C VAL A 117 5.86 -8.38 -13.94
N SER A 118 5.78 -7.09 -14.26
CA SER A 118 6.54 -6.49 -15.37
C SER A 118 7.94 -6.08 -14.93
N ALA A 119 8.85 -5.83 -15.88
CA ALA A 119 10.18 -5.33 -15.56
C ALA A 119 10.13 -3.98 -14.83
N GLU A 120 9.24 -3.08 -15.25
CA GLU A 120 9.03 -1.77 -14.60
C GLU A 120 8.47 -1.90 -13.19
N GLU A 121 7.53 -2.82 -12.97
CA GLU A 121 6.99 -3.09 -11.64
C GLU A 121 8.08 -3.66 -10.72
N LEU A 122 8.94 -4.55 -11.22
CA LEU A 122 10.09 -5.06 -10.46
C LEU A 122 11.07 -3.95 -10.10
N LYS A 123 11.41 -3.06 -11.05
CA LYS A 123 12.27 -1.89 -10.77
C LYS A 123 11.63 -0.94 -9.76
N ALA A 124 10.32 -0.75 -9.82
CA ALA A 124 9.59 0.05 -8.84
C ALA A 124 9.64 -0.58 -7.43
N GLN A 125 9.58 -1.92 -7.33
CA GLN A 125 9.77 -2.62 -6.06
C GLN A 125 11.19 -2.48 -5.51
N LEU A 126 12.21 -2.49 -6.38
CA LEU A 126 13.62 -2.29 -5.98
C LEU A 126 13.91 -0.87 -5.50
N ARG A 127 13.11 0.12 -5.89
CA ARG A 127 13.29 1.53 -5.50
C ARG A 127 12.74 1.84 -4.11
N ARG A 128 11.71 1.12 -3.70
CA ARG A 128 10.90 1.36 -2.48
C ARG A 128 11.58 0.82 -1.23
#